data_AF-A0A929ZND3-F1
#
_entry.id   AF-A0A929ZND3-F1
#
_cell.length_a   1.000
_cell.length_b   1.000
_cell.length_c   1.000
_cell.angle_alpha   90.00
_cell.angle_beta   90.00
_cell.angle_gamma   90.00
#
_symmetry.space_group_name_H-M   'P 1'
#
loop_
_entity.id
_entity.type
_entity.pdbx_description
1 polymer ?
#
loop_
_entity_poly.entity_id
_entity_poly.type
_entity_poly.pdbx_seq_one_letter_code
_entity_poly.pdbx_strand_id
1 'polypeptide(L)' 'MSAYTKFQNTINLQEEDVLRYMRGEQLNLSCKKGWYAVCYHGVVIGGAKSDGTALKNKYPKNLRLR' A
#
# COMPACT_ATOMS: atom_id res chain seq x y z
N MET A 1 -25.30 -5.29 -7.27
CA MET A 1 -23.82 -5.30 -7.38
C MET A 1 -23.27 -5.55 -5.99
N SER A 2 -22.45 -6.58 -5.80
CA SER A 2 -21.91 -6.94 -4.48
C SER A 2 -21.01 -5.82 -3.96
N ALA A 3 -21.36 -5.25 -2.79
CA ALA A 3 -20.64 -4.16 -2.13
C ALA A 3 -19.17 -4.49 -1.77
N TYR A 4 -18.75 -5.76 -1.94
CA TYR A 4 -17.45 -6.28 -1.53
C TYR A 4 -16.47 -6.55 -2.67
N THR A 5 -16.80 -6.18 -3.92
CA THR A 5 -15.97 -6.56 -5.09
C THR A 5 -14.74 -5.68 -5.30
N LYS A 6 -14.64 -4.51 -4.64
CA LYS A 6 -13.54 -3.58 -4.90
C LYS A 6 -13.14 -2.79 -3.65
N PHE A 7 -11.84 -2.65 -3.44
CA PHE A 7 -11.30 -1.73 -2.46
C PHE A 7 -11.60 -0.28 -2.88
N GLN A 8 -12.12 0.54 -1.96
CA GLN A 8 -12.44 1.95 -2.26
C GLN A 8 -11.21 2.74 -2.69
N ASN A 9 -10.08 2.49 -2.03
CA ASN A 9 -8.82 3.14 -2.29
C ASN A 9 -7.77 2.07 -2.62
N THR A 10 -7.23 2.14 -3.82
CA THR A 10 -6.13 1.28 -4.27
C THR A 10 -4.97 2.16 -4.71
N ILE A 11 -3.75 1.71 -4.45
CA ILE A 11 -2.55 2.36 -4.95
C ILE A 11 -1.69 1.31 -5.66
N ASN A 12 -1.44 1.53 -6.94
CA ASN A 12 -0.55 0.65 -7.71
C ASN A 12 0.87 1.21 -7.63
N LEU A 13 1.76 0.46 -6.98
CA LEU A 13 3.16 0.86 -6.84
C LEU A 13 3.97 0.40 -8.04
N GLN A 14 5.03 1.15 -8.35
CA GLN A 14 6.07 0.74 -9.28
C GLN A 14 7.03 -0.25 -8.59
N GLU A 15 7.81 -0.99 -9.36
CA GLU A 15 8.71 -2.03 -8.86
C GLU A 15 9.65 -1.54 -7.75
N GLU A 16 10.25 -0.36 -7.92
CA GLU A 16 11.12 0.27 -6.91
C GLU A 16 10.39 0.54 -5.58
N ASP A 17 9.18 1.09 -5.65
CA ASP A 17 8.36 1.39 -4.46
C ASP A 17 7.82 0.13 -3.79
N VAL A 18 7.59 -0.94 -4.55
CA VAL A 18 7.21 -2.25 -4.01
C VAL A 18 8.34 -2.84 -3.18
N LEU A 19 9.58 -2.78 -3.64
CA LEU A 19 10.72 -3.25 -2.87
C LEU A 19 10.85 -2.50 -1.54
N ARG A 20 10.69 -1.17 -1.58
CA ARG A 20 10.69 -0.31 -0.38
C ARG A 20 9.52 -0.67 0.55
N TYR A 21 8.33 -0.89 0.00
CA TYR A 21 7.17 -1.36 0.74
C TYR A 21 7.40 -2.73 1.38
N MET A 22 7.98 -3.68 0.66
CA MET A 22 8.29 -5.00 1.19
C MET A 22 9.37 -4.97 2.29
N ARG A 23 10.30 -4.02 2.23
CA ARG A 23 11.29 -3.77 3.32
C ARG A 23 10.68 -3.09 4.55
N GLY A 24 9.44 -2.62 4.47
CA GLY A 24 8.80 -1.91 5.57
C GLY A 24 9.09 -0.41 5.60
N GLU A 25 9.66 0.16 4.53
CA GLU A 25 9.92 1.59 4.42
C GLU A 25 8.61 2.37 4.28
N GLN A 26 8.69 3.66 4.61
CA GLN A 26 7.60 4.61 4.41
C GLN A 26 7.69 5.22 3.01
N LEU A 27 6.57 5.24 2.30
CA LEU A 27 6.49 5.84 0.97
C LEU A 27 5.98 7.27 1.11
N ASN A 28 6.74 8.24 0.57
CA ASN A 28 6.38 9.66 0.59
C ASN A 28 5.44 9.98 -0.58
N LEU A 29 4.28 9.33 -0.57
CA LEU A 29 3.23 9.54 -1.55
C LEU A 29 2.14 10.41 -0.91
N SER A 30 1.91 11.60 -1.49
CA SER A 30 0.79 12.44 -1.07
C SER A 30 -0.49 11.85 -1.65
N CYS A 31 -1.33 11.33 -0.76
CA CYS A 31 -2.60 10.69 -1.08
C CYS A 31 -3.62 11.14 -0.04
N LYS A 32 -4.91 11.15 -0.39
CA LYS A 32 -5.97 11.46 0.59
C LYS A 32 -5.81 10.62 1.86
N LYS A 33 -6.16 11.19 3.00
CA LYS A 33 -6.10 10.47 4.28
C LYS A 33 -7.05 9.26 4.22
N GLY A 34 -6.55 8.08 4.57
CA GLY A 34 -7.36 6.87 4.51
C GLY A 34 -6.56 5.58 4.44
N TRP A 35 -7.28 4.47 4.43
CA TRP A 35 -6.73 3.15 4.16
C TRP A 35 -6.66 2.91 2.67
N TYR A 36 -5.55 2.33 2.22
CA TYR A 36 -5.26 1.98 0.84
C TYR A 36 -4.87 0.51 0.76
N ALA A 37 -5.44 -0.20 -0.22
CA ALA A 37 -4.91 -1.47 -0.67
C ALA A 37 -3.73 -1.19 -1.61
N VAL A 38 -2.56 -1.70 -1.25
CA VAL A 38 -1.36 -1.61 -2.06
C VAL A 38 -1.38 -2.73 -3.09
N CYS A 39 -1.24 -2.36 -4.35
CA CYS A 39 -1.26 -3.26 -5.48
C CYS A 39 0.07 -3.21 -6.23
N TYR A 40 0.44 -4.33 -6.85
CA TYR A 40 1.50 -4.43 -7.84
C TYR A 40 0.97 -5.23 -9.03
N HIS A 41 1.04 -4.67 -10.24
CA HIS A 41 0.45 -5.27 -11.45
C HIS A 41 -1.02 -5.70 -11.29
N GLY A 42 -1.81 -4.93 -10.53
CA GLY A 42 -3.22 -5.23 -10.28
C GLY A 42 -3.49 -6.30 -9.23
N VAL A 43 -2.45 -6.88 -8.61
CA VAL A 43 -2.56 -7.83 -7.50
C VAL A 43 -2.36 -7.10 -6.17
N VAL A 44 -3.22 -7.33 -5.19
CA VAL A 44 -3.10 -6.73 -3.86
C VAL A 44 -1.99 -7.44 -3.08
N ILE A 45 -0.97 -6.68 -2.69
CA ILE A 45 0.20 -7.18 -1.94
C ILE A 45 0.14 -6.80 -0.45
N GLY A 46 -0.70 -5.85 -0.06
CA GLY A 46 -0.85 -5.48 1.35
C GLY A 46 -1.68 -4.23 1.59
N GLY A 47 -1.65 -3.75 2.83
CA GLY A 47 -2.34 -2.55 3.28
C GLY A 47 -1.38 -1.41 3.62
N ALA A 48 -1.84 -0.18 3.39
CA ALA A 48 -1.16 1.01 3.87
C ALA A 48 -2.16 2.07 4.33
N LYS A 49 -1.72 2.95 5.21
CA LYS A 49 -2.54 4.06 5.72
C LYS A 49 -1.88 5.38 5.33
N SER A 50 -2.58 6.19 4.54
CA SER A 50 -2.13 7.54 4.22
C SER A 50 -2.58 8.51 5.30
N ASP A 51 -1.69 9.40 5.71
CA ASP A 51 -1.98 10.55 6.58
C ASP A 51 -2.11 11.87 5.79
N GLY A 52 -2.09 11.85 4.46
CA GLY A 52 -2.17 13.05 3.60
C GLY A 52 -0.84 13.40 2.91
N THR A 53 0.25 13.23 3.64
CA THR A 53 1.63 13.55 3.18
C THR A 53 2.48 12.32 2.93
N ALA A 54 2.22 11.25 3.68
CA ALA A 54 2.97 10.01 3.57
C ALA A 54 2.07 8.79 3.73
N LEU A 55 2.45 7.73 3.03
CA LEU A 55 1.80 6.44 3.04
C LEU A 55 2.53 5.54 4.05
N LYS A 56 1.93 5.40 5.24
CA LYS A 56 2.47 4.55 6.29
C LYS A 56 2.20 3.09 5.96
N ASN A 57 3.28 2.37 5.71
CA ASN A 57 3.28 0.94 5.49
C ASN A 57 2.72 0.16 6.70
N LYS A 58 1.84 -0.81 6.42
CA LYS A 58 1.27 -1.77 7.40
C LYS A 58 1.60 -3.22 7.06
N TYR A 59 2.66 -3.42 6.29
CA TYR A 59 3.19 -4.74 5.99
C TYR A 59 3.76 -5.39 7.27
N PRO A 60 3.38 -6.65 7.56
CA PRO A 60 3.80 -7.35 8.77
C PRO A 60 5.32 -7.38 8.91
N LYS A 61 5.83 -7.05 10.09
CA LYS A 61 7.29 -6.96 10.33
C LYS A 61 8.03 -8.26 10.01
N ASN A 62 7.40 -9.40 10.29
CA ASN A 62 7.99 -10.72 10.10
C ASN A 62 8.03 -11.17 8.64
N LEU A 63 7.28 -10.52 7.75
CA LEU A 63 7.25 -10.84 6.33
C LEU A 63 8.16 -9.92 5.50
N ARG A 64 8.78 -8.93 6.15
CA ARG A 64 9.59 -7.93 5.45
C ARG A 64 10.80 -8.58 4.79
N LEU A 65 11.09 -8.15 3.56
CA LEU A 65 12.34 -8.49 2.90
C LEU A 65 13.50 -7.89 3.72
N ARG A 66 14.47 -8.73 4.07
CA ARG A 66 15.69 -8.35 4.79
C ARG A 66 16.80 -8.02 3.80
#